data_AF-A0A453BWQ1-F1
#
_entry.id   AF-A0A453BWQ1-F1
#
_cell.length_a   1.000
_cell.length_b   1.000
_cell.length_c   1.000
_cell.angle_alpha   90.00
_cell.angle_beta   90.00
_cell.angle_gamma   90.00
#
_symmetry.space_group_name_H-M   'P 1'
#
loop_
_entity.id
_entity.type
_entity.pdbx_description
1 polymer ?
#
loop_
_entity_poly.entity_id
_entity_poly.type
_entity_poly.pdbx_seq_one_letter_code
_entity_poly.pdbx_strand_id
1 'polypeptide(L)' 'ESCVLLLPCRHLCLCSACDAAVDTCPLCATTKNASLHVLLS' A
#
# COMPACT_ATOMS: atom_id res chain seq x y z
N GLU A 1 6.81 -12.69 -3.48
CA GLU A 1 5.58 -11.95 -3.11
C GLU A 1 5.78 -10.47 -3.47
N SER A 2 4.81 -9.84 -4.15
CA SER A 2 4.83 -8.38 -4.36
C SER A 2 4.08 -7.69 -3.23
N CYS A 3 4.75 -6.76 -2.56
CA CYS A 3 4.17 -5.99 -1.47
C CYS A 3 4.02 -4.53 -1.89
N VAL A 4 2.93 -3.88 -1.50
CA VAL A 4 2.61 -2.51 -1.90
C VAL A 4 2.83 -1.55 -0.73
N LEU A 5 3.66 -0.52 -0.98
CA LEU A 5 3.95 0.57 -0.06
C LEU A 5 2.97 1.72 -0.31
N LEU A 6 2.25 2.15 0.71
CA LEU A 6 1.28 3.25 0.62
C LEU A 6 1.93 4.61 0.91
N LEU A 7 1.55 5.67 0.19
CA LEU A 7 1.99 7.05 0.43
C LEU A 7 0.81 7.93 0.88
N PRO A 8 1.03 8.88 1.82
CA PRO A 8 2.33 9.28 2.38
C PRO A 8 2.80 8.46 3.60
N CYS A 9 1.98 7.56 4.15
CA CYS A 9 2.29 6.88 5.42
C CYS A 9 3.47 5.88 5.38
N ARG A 10 3.89 5.45 4.18
CA ARG A 10 4.99 4.49 3.94
C ARG A 10 4.80 3.13 4.59
N HIS A 11 3.57 2.67 4.77
CA HIS A 11 3.29 1.32 5.24
C HIS A 11 3.27 0.32 4.09
N LEU A 12 4.04 -0.76 4.22
CA LEU A 12 4.08 -1.91 3.32
C LEU A 12 3.08 -2.96 3.82
N CYS A 13 1.81 -2.86 3.42
CA CYS A 13 0.73 -3.60 4.08
C CYS A 13 -0.31 -4.21 3.15
N LEU A 14 -0.21 -4.03 1.84
CA LEU A 14 -1.15 -4.58 0.86
C LEU A 14 -0.43 -5.45 -0.18
N CYS A 15 -1.17 -6.36 -0.80
CA CYS A 15 -0.77 -6.98 -2.06
C CYS A 15 -1.28 -6.16 -3.26
N SER A 16 -0.78 -6.46 -4.45
CA SER A 16 -1.16 -5.76 -5.68
C SER A 16 -2.66 -5.84 -6.00
N ALA A 17 -3.33 -6.93 -5.63
CA ALA A 17 -4.77 -7.08 -5.85
C ALA A 17 -5.61 -6.21 -4.87
N CYS A 18 -5.13 -6.02 -3.64
CA CYS A 18 -5.83 -5.22 -2.64
C CYS A 18 -5.63 -3.72 -2.84
N ASP A 19 -4.55 -3.27 -3.47
CA ASP A 19 -4.22 -1.84 -3.62
C ASP A 19 -5.32 -1.05 -4.36
N ALA A 20 -6.00 -1.64 -5.33
CA ALA A 20 -7.08 -0.99 -6.07
C ALA A 20 -8.37 -0.82 -5.26
N ALA A 21 -8.57 -1.62 -4.19
CA ALA A 21 -9.78 -1.63 -3.38
C ALA A 21 -9.68 -0.75 -2.12
N VAL A 22 -8.53 -0.13 -1.87
CA VAL A 22 -8.20 0.52 -0.60
C VAL A 22 -7.81 1.98 -0.82
N ASP A 23 -8.61 2.90 -0.28
CA ASP A 23 -8.37 4.34 -0.33
C ASP A 23 -7.67 4.90 0.92
N THR A 24 -7.57 4.12 1.99
CA THR A 24 -6.93 4.52 3.25
C THR A 24 -6.04 3.41 3.78
N CYS A 25 -4.90 3.74 4.38
CA CYS A 25 -4.02 2.75 4.96
C CYS A 25 -4.74 2.00 6.10
N PRO A 26 -4.82 0.65 6.06
CA PRO A 26 -5.51 -0.12 7.09
C PRO A 26 -4.81 -0.07 8.46
N LEU A 27 -3.54 0.36 8.51
CA LEU A 27 -2.76 0.43 9.75
C LEU A 27 -2.92 1.75 10.50
N CYS A 28 -3.03 2.87 9.78
CA CYS A 28 -3.02 4.21 10.37
C CYS A 28 -4.15 5.13 9.89
N ALA A 29 -5.08 4.61 9.09
CA ALA A 29 -6.21 5.31 8.49
C ALA A 29 -5.83 6.55 7.64
N THR A 30 -4.55 6.73 7.31
CA THR A 30 -4.10 7.81 6.43
C THR A 30 -4.59 7.57 5.01
N THR A 31 -5.23 8.56 4.39
CA THR A 31 -5.66 8.50 2.99
C THR A 31 -4.49 8.18 2.07
N LYS A 32 -4.68 7.16 1.23
CA LYS A 32 -3.73 6.75 0.19
C LYS A 32 -3.77 7.77 -0.94
N ASN A 33 -2.66 8.46 -1.15
CA ASN A 33 -2.49 9.36 -2.30
C ASN A 33 -1.84 8.66 -3.49
N ALA A 34 -0.93 7.71 -3.21
CA ALA A 34 -0.22 6.92 -4.21
C ALA A 34 0.26 5.61 -3.56
N SER A 35 0.68 4.67 -4.40
CA SER A 35 1.25 3.39 -3.99
C SER A 35 2.45 3.02 -4.85
N LEU A 36 3.38 2.24 -4.28
CA LEU A 36 4.54 1.70 -4.98
C LEU A 36 4.55 0.17 -4.85
N HIS A 37 4.73 -0.54 -5.96
CA HIS A 37 4.93 -1.97 -5.95
C HIS A 37 6.39 -2.29 -5.64
N VAL A 38 6.62 -2.99 -4.54
CA VAL A 38 7.94 -3.45 -4.12
C VAL A 38 8.11 -4.89 -4.57
N LEU A 39 9.15 -5.12 -5.37
CA LEU A 39 9.64 -6.44 -5.70
C LEU A 39 10.69 -6.83 -4.65
N LEU A 40 10.38 -7.81 -3.81
CA LEU A 40 11.37 -8.42 -2.93
C LEU A 40 12.01 -9.60 -3.66
N SER A 41 13.32 -9.50 -3.90
CA SER A 41 14.19 -10.52 -4.50
C SER A 41 14.97 -11.29 -3.44
#